data_AF-A0A4P6M3G2-F1
#
_entry.id   AF-A0A4P6M3G2-F1
#
_cell.length_a   1.000
_cell.length_b   1.000
_cell.length_c   1.000
_cell.angle_alpha   90.00
_cell.angle_beta   90.00
_cell.angle_gamma   90.00
#
_symmetry.space_group_name_H-M   'P 1'
#
loop_
_entity.id
_entity.type
_entity.pdbx_description
1 polymer ?
#
loop_
_entity_poly.entity_id
_entity_poly.type
_entity_poly.pdbx_seq_one_letter_code
_entity_poly.pdbx_strand_id
1 'polypeptide(L)'
;MAKNKKVIKEQKKLYQELQELYEEMRDFLSNVLDEQRRDSEELRYLKDFIHYQELEEEYLYFRHNAHEEEDSDLPFPHLTL
;
A
#
# COMPACT_ATOMS: atom_id res chain seq x y z
N MET A 1 39.71 27.62 -13.05
CA MET A 1 39.52 26.26 -13.62
C MET A 1 39.16 25.20 -12.57
N ALA A 2 39.90 25.07 -11.45
CA ALA A 2 39.68 23.99 -10.45
C ALA A 2 38.34 24.09 -9.67
N LYS A 3 37.91 25.30 -9.29
CA LYS A 3 36.60 25.53 -8.61
C LYS A 3 35.42 25.01 -9.44
N ASN A 4 35.42 25.24 -10.76
CA ASN A 4 34.36 24.75 -11.65
C ASN A 4 34.33 23.22 -11.74
N LYS A 5 35.49 22.55 -11.74
CA LYS A 5 35.54 21.07 -11.72
C LYS A 5 34.92 20.49 -10.44
N LYS A 6 35.13 21.13 -9.28
CA LYS A 6 34.56 20.68 -8.01
C LYS A 6 33.03 20.82 -8.01
N VAL A 7 32.51 21.98 -8.44
CA VAL A 7 31.07 22.23 -8.55
C VAL A 7 30.39 21.25 -9.51
N ILE A 8 30.99 20.98 -10.68
CA ILE A 8 30.45 20.01 -11.64
C ILE A 8 30.41 18.60 -11.04
N LYS A 9 31.43 18.21 -10.26
CA LYS A 9 31.47 16.91 -9.59
C LYS A 9 30.37 16.78 -8.53
N GLU A 10 30.16 17.83 -7.74
CA GLU A 10 29.10 17.87 -6.73
C GLU A 10 27.70 17.81 -7.37
N GLN A 11 27.47 18.58 -8.44
CA GLN A 11 26.21 18.51 -9.19
C GLN A 11 25.95 17.11 -9.75
N LYS A 12 26.97 16.46 -10.35
CA LYS A 12 26.82 15.08 -10.84
C LYS A 12 26.44 14.09 -9.75
N LYS A 13 27.02 14.23 -8.56
CA LYS A 13 26.68 13.38 -7.41
C LYS A 13 25.22 13.59 -6.98
N LEU A 14 24.78 14.84 -6.87
CA LEU A 14 23.39 15.16 -6.55
C LEU A 14 22.40 14.60 -7.58
N TYR A 15 22.72 14.69 -8.87
CA TYR A 15 21.88 14.10 -9.91
C TYR A 15 21.83 12.57 -9.84
N GLN A 16 22.93 11.92 -9.48
CA GLN A 16 22.96 10.46 -9.26
C GLN A 16 22.08 10.07 -8.08
N GLU A 17 22.25 10.73 -6.93
CA GLU A 17 21.42 10.48 -5.73
C GLU A 17 19.92 10.71 -6.02
N LEU A 18 19.59 11.76 -6.77
CA LEU A 18 18.22 12.03 -7.18
C LEU A 18 17.67 10.95 -8.11
N GLN A 19 18.48 10.46 -9.05
CA GLN A 19 18.08 9.37 -9.96
C GLN A 19 17.82 8.08 -9.18
N GLU A 20 18.72 7.72 -8.25
CA GLU A 20 18.56 6.53 -7.39
C GLU A 20 17.26 6.62 -6.57
N LEU A 21 16.96 7.79 -5.99
CA LEU A 21 15.71 8.01 -5.25
C LEU A 21 14.47 7.85 -6.14
N TYR A 22 14.50 8.39 -7.38
CA TYR A 22 13.38 8.23 -8.30
C TYR A 22 13.18 6.78 -8.74
N GLU A 23 14.27 6.03 -8.93
CA GLU A 23 14.20 4.60 -9.26
C GLU A 23 13.59 3.81 -8.09
N GLU A 24 14.03 4.07 -6.86
CA GLU A 24 13.46 3.45 -5.65
C GLU A 24 11.97 3.76 -5.48
N MET A 25 11.57 5.03 -5.64
CA MET A 25 10.17 5.43 -5.58
C MET A 25 9.34 4.76 -6.67
N ARG A 26 9.87 4.66 -7.89
CA ARG A 26 9.17 3.99 -9.00
C ARG A 26 8.96 2.51 -8.70
N ASP A 27 9.98 1.84 -8.19
CA ASP A 27 9.91 0.41 -7.89
C ASP A 27 8.93 0.15 -6.74
N PHE A 28 8.95 0.98 -5.69
CA PHE A 28 7.96 0.94 -4.62
C PHE A 28 6.53 1.13 -5.15
N LEU A 29 6.28 2.18 -5.95
CA LEU A 29 4.95 2.43 -6.52
C LEU A 29 4.48 1.29 -7.42
N SER A 30 5.39 0.67 -8.17
CA SER A 30 5.07 -0.48 -9.02
C SER A 30 4.61 -1.66 -8.18
N ASN A 31 5.28 -1.96 -7.07
CA ASN A 31 4.88 -3.02 -6.16
C ASN A 31 3.50 -2.76 -5.54
N VAL A 32 3.25 -1.53 -5.08
CA VAL A 32 1.95 -1.14 -4.51
C VAL A 32 0.82 -1.29 -5.53
N LEU A 33 1.05 -0.92 -6.80
CA LEU A 33 0.06 -1.10 -7.86
C LEU A 33 -0.20 -2.57 -8.17
N ASP A 34 0.84 -3.41 -8.15
CA ASP A 34 0.71 -4.85 -8.36
C ASP A 34 -0.07 -5.53 -7.22
N GLU A 35 0.20 -5.14 -5.97
CA GLU A 35 -0.55 -5.61 -4.79
C GLU A 35 -2.02 -5.19 -4.89
N GLN A 36 -2.28 -3.89 -5.14
CA GLN A 36 -3.64 -3.37 -5.31
C GLN A 36 -4.42 -4.13 -6.39
N ARG A 37 -3.75 -4.46 -7.51
CA ARG A 37 -4.36 -5.21 -8.59
C ARG A 37 -4.72 -6.63 -8.16
N ARG A 38 -3.84 -7.32 -7.43
CA ARG A 38 -4.10 -8.66 -6.91
C ARG A 38 -5.27 -8.65 -5.92
N ASP A 39 -5.25 -7.73 -4.96
CA ASP A 39 -6.31 -7.58 -3.96
C ASP A 39 -7.67 -7.31 -4.62
N SER A 40 -7.69 -6.46 -5.66
CA SER A 40 -8.91 -6.17 -6.41
C SER A 40 -9.47 -7.40 -7.13
N GLU A 41 -8.58 -8.24 -7.66
CA GLU A 41 -8.94 -9.47 -8.35
C GLU A 41 -9.45 -10.53 -7.36
N GLU A 42 -8.80 -10.67 -6.21
CA GLU A 42 -9.26 -11.54 -5.12
C GLU A 42 -10.62 -11.10 -4.57
N LEU A 43 -10.82 -9.81 -4.31
CA LEU A 43 -12.11 -9.27 -3.88
C LEU A 43 -13.21 -9.52 -4.91
N ARG A 44 -12.90 -9.43 -6.20
CA ARG A 44 -13.85 -9.78 -7.26
C ARG A 44 -14.26 -11.25 -7.17
N TYR A 45 -13.29 -12.16 -7.05
CA TYR A 45 -13.59 -13.58 -6.92
C TYR A 45 -14.36 -13.92 -5.65
N LEU A 46 -14.05 -13.29 -4.51
CA LEU A 46 -14.81 -13.48 -3.27
C LEU A 46 -16.25 -13.00 -3.42
N LYS A 47 -16.46 -11.85 -4.05
CA LYS A 47 -17.81 -11.34 -4.34
C LYS A 47 -18.58 -12.30 -5.24
N ASP A 48 -17.95 -12.78 -6.31
CA ASP A 48 -18.58 -13.73 -7.25
C ASP A 48 -18.89 -15.06 -6.55
N PHE A 49 -18.03 -15.51 -5.63
CA PHE A 49 -18.26 -16.70 -4.82
C PHE A 49 -19.45 -16.56 -3.87
N ILE A 50 -19.55 -15.43 -3.14
CA ILE A 50 -20.71 -15.13 -2.28
C ILE A 50 -21.99 -15.21 -3.09
N HIS A 51 -21.99 -14.60 -4.28
CA HIS A 51 -23.14 -14.64 -5.17
C HIS A 51 -23.46 -16.05 -5.67
N TYR A 52 -22.45 -16.81 -6.10
CA TYR A 52 -22.62 -18.18 -6.58
C TYR A 52 -23.16 -19.13 -5.49
N GLN A 53 -22.89 -18.86 -4.22
CA GLN A 53 -23.38 -19.63 -3.08
C GLN A 53 -24.66 -19.08 -2.46
N GLU A 54 -25.22 -17.97 -2.99
CA GLU A 54 -26.40 -17.29 -2.45
C GLU A 54 -26.23 -16.87 -0.97
N LEU A 55 -25.04 -16.39 -0.60
CA LEU A 55 -24.65 -16.03 0.79
C LEU A 55 -24.75 -14.53 1.09
N GLU A 56 -25.56 -13.78 0.35
CA GLU A 56 -25.65 -12.32 0.52
C GLU A 56 -26.15 -11.89 1.91
N GLU A 57 -27.10 -12.61 2.50
CA GLU A 57 -27.64 -12.29 3.82
C GLU A 57 -26.59 -12.50 4.92
N GLU A 58 -25.89 -13.64 4.89
CA GLU A 58 -24.80 -13.95 5.82
C GLU A 58 -23.64 -12.98 5.68
N TYR A 59 -23.28 -12.60 4.44
CA TYR A 59 -22.27 -11.60 4.19
C TYR A 59 -22.66 -10.23 4.77
N LEU A 60 -23.91 -9.79 4.57
CA LEU A 60 -24.39 -8.52 5.13
C LEU A 60 -24.42 -8.56 6.66
N TYR A 61 -24.88 -9.67 7.24
CA TYR A 61 -24.85 -9.88 8.68
C TYR A 61 -23.42 -9.84 9.22
N PHE A 62 -22.50 -10.59 8.61
CA PHE A 62 -21.08 -10.58 8.98
C PHE A 62 -20.51 -9.17 8.89
N ARG A 63 -20.66 -8.49 7.76
CA ARG A 63 -20.11 -7.13 7.56
C ARG A 63 -20.65 -6.11 8.57
N HIS A 64 -21.90 -6.26 9.01
CA HIS A 64 -22.50 -5.35 9.97
C HIS A 64 -22.01 -5.59 11.41
N ASN A 65 -21.68 -6.84 11.75
CA ASN A 65 -21.37 -7.26 13.13
C ASN A 65 -19.89 -7.61 13.36
N ALA A 66 -19.11 -7.78 12.30
CA ALA A 66 -17.68 -8.02 12.36
C ALA A 66 -16.98 -6.70 12.69
N HIS A 67 -16.59 -6.56 13.95
CA HIS A 67 -15.72 -5.51 14.42
C HIS A 67 -14.36 -6.13 14.74
N GLU A 68 -13.28 -5.36 14.56
CA GLU A 68 -11.98 -5.76 15.12
C GLU A 68 -12.14 -5.93 16.64
N GLU A 69 -11.67 -7.05 17.19
CA GLU A 69 -11.68 -7.25 18.62
C GLU A 69 -10.89 -6.12 19.29
N GLU A 70 -11.51 -5.41 20.22
CA GLU A 70 -10.83 -4.37 20.98
C GLU A 70 -9.75 -5.02 21.83
N ASP A 71 -8.49 -4.79 21.49
CA ASP A 71 -7.37 -5.21 22.31
C ASP A 71 -7.32 -4.33 23.58
N SER A 72 -7.85 -4.87 24.68
CA SER A 72 -7.91 -4.19 25.97
C SER A 72 -6.54 -3.86 26.57
N ASP A 73 -5.47 -4.45 26.04
CA ASP A 73 -4.09 -4.17 26.47
C ASP A 73 -3.49 -2.96 25.75
N LEU A 74 -4.13 -2.43 24.71
CA LEU A 74 -3.71 -1.20 24.04
C LEU A 74 -4.13 0.04 24.84
N PRO A 75 -3.29 1.09 24.89
CA PRO A 75 -3.58 2.31 25.64
C PRO A 75 -4.81 3.08 25.11
N PHE A 76 -5.30 2.74 23.92
CA PHE A 76 -6.52 3.30 23.35
C PHE A 76 -7.33 2.23 22.59
N PRO A 77 -8.05 1.34 23.31
CA PRO A 77 -8.76 0.20 22.71
C PRO A 77 -9.84 0.61 21.72
N HIS A 78 -10.38 1.83 21.88
CA HIS A 78 -11.47 2.39 21.06
C HIS A 78 -10.98 3.37 19.97
N LEU A 79 -9.67 3.60 19.84
CA LEU A 79 -9.11 4.42 18.76
C LEU A 79 -8.61 3.50 17.65
N THR A 80 -9.54 2.94 16.89
CA THR A 80 -9.23 2.38 15.56
C THR A 80 -9.18 3.53 14.56
N LEU A 81 -8.09 3.62 13.78
CA LEU A 81 -7.85 4.64 12.75
C LEU A 81 -8.59 4.31 11.45
#